data_AF-A0A4V3ECR9-F1
#
_entry.id   AF-A0A4V3ECR9-F1
#
_cell.length_a   1.000
_cell.length_b   1.000
_cell.length_c   1.000
_cell.angle_alpha   90.00
_cell.angle_beta   90.00
_cell.angle_gamma   90.00
#
_symmetry.space_group_name_H-M   'P 1'
#
loop_
_entity.id
_entity.type
_entity.pdbx_description
1 polymer ?
#
loop_
_entity_poly.entity_id
_entity_poly.type
_entity_poly.pdbx_seq_one_letter_code
_entity_poly.pdbx_strand_id
1 'polypeptide(L)'
;MRWKRRAAWGQRPLAADEWAVLHAEIFASDLIAVDDAVEELTGFMDPFRVDIGAGPLVGVTDGQLSVSKAEFHDAAGRRGLKLSFYASGSGADPGEVAFARLNSAGSALLDHLNAEGITVDSIRWTESDHIRRPF
;
A
#
# COMPACT_ATOMS: atom_id res chain seq x y z
N MET A 1 11.69 1.36 -7.24
CA MET A 1 11.36 2.79 -7.49
C MET A 1 10.63 3.34 -6.28
N ARG A 2 11.15 4.39 -5.62
CA ARG A 2 10.46 5.02 -4.47
C ARG A 2 9.33 5.92 -4.95
N TRP A 3 8.15 5.79 -4.36
CA TRP A 3 7.06 6.73 -4.59
C TRP A 3 7.43 8.10 -3.99
N LYS A 4 6.98 9.17 -4.65
CA LYS A 4 6.99 10.55 -4.14
C LYS A 4 5.73 11.22 -4.64
N ARG A 5 4.94 11.82 -3.74
CA ARG A 5 3.79 12.65 -4.11
C ARG A 5 4.25 13.81 -5.00
N ARG A 6 3.73 13.92 -6.23
CA ARG A 6 4.16 14.95 -7.20
C ARG A 6 3.25 16.17 -7.26
N ALA A 7 1.99 16.04 -6.82
CA ALA A 7 0.99 17.11 -6.86
C ALA A 7 -0.01 16.97 -5.70
N ALA A 8 -0.95 17.91 -5.61
CA ALA A 8 -2.15 17.70 -4.81
C ALA A 8 -2.88 16.45 -5.33
N TRP A 9 -3.11 15.51 -4.44
CA TRP A 9 -3.68 14.19 -4.74
C TRP A 9 -5.15 14.17 -4.29
N GLY A 10 -6.02 13.70 -5.19
CA GLY A 10 -7.47 13.63 -5.01
C GLY A 10 -8.18 14.83 -5.63
N GLN A 11 -9.48 14.68 -5.89
CA GLN A 11 -10.34 15.78 -6.38
C GLN A 11 -10.51 16.90 -5.34
N ARG A 12 -10.28 16.58 -4.06
CA ARG A 12 -10.41 17.48 -2.91
C ARG A 12 -9.42 17.07 -1.81
N PRO A 13 -9.11 17.96 -0.85
CA PRO A 13 -8.36 17.59 0.33
C PRO A 13 -8.96 16.36 1.03
N LEU A 14 -8.08 15.52 1.57
CA LEU A 14 -8.47 14.32 2.32
C LEU A 14 -9.27 14.72 3.56
N ALA A 15 -10.48 14.19 3.71
CA ALA A 15 -11.27 14.38 4.92
C ALA A 15 -10.83 13.42 6.03
N ALA A 16 -11.17 13.74 7.28
CA ALA A 16 -10.81 12.92 8.44
C ALA A 16 -11.45 11.51 8.42
N ASP A 17 -12.60 11.36 7.77
CA ASP A 17 -13.32 10.10 7.60
C ASP A 17 -12.98 9.36 6.30
N GLU A 18 -11.88 9.74 5.65
CA GLU A 18 -11.42 9.14 4.39
C GLU A 18 -10.04 8.49 4.50
N TRP A 19 -9.79 7.58 3.56
CA TRP A 19 -8.50 6.98 3.28
C TRP A 19 -7.94 7.51 1.97
N ALA A 20 -6.67 7.94 2.00
CA ALA A 20 -5.84 8.10 0.82
C ALA A 20 -5.37 6.71 0.36
N VAL A 21 -5.44 6.43 -0.95
CA VAL A 21 -5.24 5.09 -1.51
C VAL A 21 -4.10 5.03 -2.54
N LEU A 22 -2.97 4.43 -2.16
CA LEU A 22 -1.82 4.26 -3.05
C LEU A 22 -1.70 2.80 -3.47
N HIS A 23 -1.67 2.52 -4.77
CA HIS A 23 -1.42 1.18 -5.28
C HIS A 23 0.04 1.02 -5.73
N ALA A 24 0.58 -0.18 -5.50
CA ALA A 24 1.82 -0.66 -6.09
C ALA A 24 1.51 -1.90 -6.94
N GLU A 25 1.64 -1.79 -8.24
CA GLU A 25 1.61 -2.92 -9.17
C GLU A 25 3.03 -3.42 -9.37
N ILE A 26 3.32 -4.61 -8.86
CA ILE A 26 4.64 -5.21 -8.80
C ILE A 26 4.74 -6.32 -9.84
N PHE A 27 5.80 -6.26 -10.64
CA PHE A 27 6.22 -7.34 -11.52
C PHE A 27 7.58 -7.83 -11.09
N ALA A 28 7.71 -9.14 -10.94
CA ALA A 28 8.95 -9.81 -10.59
C ALA A 28 9.01 -11.18 -11.27
N SER A 29 10.22 -11.71 -11.41
CA SER A 29 10.44 -13.08 -11.88
C SER A 29 9.93 -14.13 -10.89
N ASP A 30 9.98 -13.80 -9.59
CA ASP A 30 9.48 -14.64 -8.51
C ASP A 30 8.43 -13.87 -7.69
N LEU A 31 7.17 -13.98 -8.10
CA LEU A 31 6.06 -13.36 -7.38
C LEU A 31 5.73 -14.06 -6.06
N ILE A 32 6.16 -15.32 -5.86
CA ILE A 32 5.93 -16.04 -4.60
C ILE A 32 6.84 -15.43 -3.54
N ALA A 33 8.12 -15.23 -3.85
CA ALA A 33 9.04 -14.55 -2.94
C ALA A 33 8.57 -13.12 -2.58
N VAL A 34 8.02 -12.38 -3.56
CA VAL A 34 7.41 -11.06 -3.27
C VAL A 34 6.22 -11.19 -2.34
N ASP A 35 5.36 -12.18 -2.55
CA ASP A 35 4.18 -12.41 -1.72
C ASP A 35 4.57 -12.73 -0.27
N ASP A 36 5.51 -13.68 -0.09
CA ASP A 36 6.05 -14.08 1.21
C ASP A 36 6.68 -12.89 1.95
N ALA A 37 7.51 -12.09 1.27
CA ALA A 37 8.11 -10.88 1.87
C ALA A 37 7.06 -9.83 2.25
N VAL A 38 5.97 -9.71 1.48
CA VAL A 38 4.87 -8.82 1.86
C VAL A 38 4.15 -9.37 3.11
N GLU A 39 3.92 -10.68 3.19
CA GLU A 39 3.35 -11.31 4.38
C GLU A 39 4.22 -11.07 5.61
N GLU A 40 5.53 -11.28 5.50
CA GLU A 40 6.49 -11.01 6.56
C GLU A 40 6.48 -9.54 6.98
N LEU A 41 6.57 -8.61 6.03
CA LEU A 41 6.48 -7.17 6.31
C LEU A 41 5.20 -6.84 7.09
N THR A 42 4.05 -7.38 6.67
CA THR A 42 2.78 -7.16 7.38
C THR A 42 2.69 -7.90 8.71
N GLY A 43 3.41 -9.02 8.88
CA GLY A 43 3.49 -9.81 10.11
C GLY A 43 4.41 -9.22 11.17
N PHE A 44 5.50 -8.55 10.79
CA PHE A 44 6.37 -7.80 11.70
C PHE A 44 5.72 -6.52 12.21
N MET A 45 4.70 -6.05 11.51
CA MET A 45 3.92 -4.93 11.95
C MET A 45 2.75 -5.41 12.82
N ASP A 46 3.03 -5.83 14.05
CA ASP A 46 2.07 -6.29 15.07
C ASP A 46 0.77 -5.45 15.22
N PRO A 47 0.74 -4.12 14.96
CA PRO A 47 -0.51 -3.37 15.02
C PRO A 47 -1.50 -3.72 13.90
N PHE A 48 -1.07 -4.40 12.83
CA PHE A 48 -1.80 -4.51 11.57
C PHE A 48 -2.98 -5.52 11.57
N ARG A 49 -3.37 -6.16 12.67
CA ARG A 49 -4.48 -7.14 12.62
C ARG A 49 -5.87 -6.52 12.84
N VAL A 50 -6.57 -6.16 11.77
CA VAL A 50 -8.05 -6.11 11.74
C VAL A 50 -8.58 -6.64 10.40
N ASP A 51 -9.31 -7.74 10.45
CA ASP A 51 -10.02 -8.32 9.30
C ASP A 51 -11.16 -7.41 8.84
N ILE A 52 -11.02 -6.83 7.65
CA ILE A 52 -12.12 -6.16 6.93
C ILE A 52 -12.48 -7.09 5.78
N GLY A 53 -13.68 -7.66 5.80
CA GLY A 53 -14.06 -8.90 5.10
C GLY A 53 -14.13 -8.90 3.56
N ALA A 54 -13.10 -8.40 2.85
CA ALA A 54 -13.10 -8.32 1.38
C ALA A 54 -11.87 -8.95 0.66
N GLY A 55 -11.04 -9.75 1.33
CA GLY A 55 -9.92 -10.48 0.68
C GLY A 55 -8.77 -10.81 1.64
N PRO A 56 -7.79 -11.65 1.24
CA PRO A 56 -6.77 -12.15 2.16
C PRO A 56 -5.67 -11.13 2.46
N LEU A 57 -5.22 -11.16 3.72
CA LEU A 57 -4.22 -10.33 4.41
C LEU A 57 -4.49 -8.83 4.40
N VAL A 58 -5.16 -8.40 5.47
CA VAL A 58 -5.44 -7.01 5.80
C VAL A 58 -4.56 -6.62 6.97
N GLY A 59 -3.60 -5.76 6.69
CA GLY A 59 -2.89 -5.08 7.73
C GLY A 59 -3.60 -3.76 8.14
N VAL A 60 -3.65 -3.30 9.39
CA VAL A 60 -4.21 -2.01 9.90
C VAL A 60 -3.39 -1.42 11.07
N THR A 61 -2.44 -0.51 10.91
CA THR A 61 -1.78 0.20 12.04
C THR A 61 -2.71 1.23 12.67
N ASP A 62 -3.12 1.03 13.94
CA ASP A 62 -3.88 1.99 14.77
C ASP A 62 -5.17 2.55 14.11
N GLY A 63 -5.75 1.81 13.15
CA GLY A 63 -6.89 2.28 12.34
C GLY A 63 -6.53 3.31 11.26
N GLN A 64 -5.24 3.59 11.06
CA GLN A 64 -4.75 4.73 10.28
C GLN A 64 -3.89 4.39 9.06
N LEU A 65 -3.39 3.16 8.94
CA LEU A 65 -2.75 2.68 7.73
C LEU A 65 -3.11 1.22 7.50
N SER A 66 -3.62 0.88 6.33
CA SER A 66 -3.98 -0.47 5.95
C SER A 66 -3.31 -0.91 4.65
N VAL A 67 -3.07 -2.21 4.50
CA VAL A 67 -2.53 -2.81 3.27
C VAL A 67 -3.38 -4.00 2.87
N SER A 68 -3.74 -4.10 1.59
CA SER A 68 -4.35 -5.28 0.99
C SER A 68 -3.57 -5.72 -0.23
N LYS A 69 -3.61 -7.03 -0.55
CA LYS A 69 -2.95 -7.59 -1.74
C LYS A 69 -3.94 -8.32 -2.65
N ALA A 70 -3.65 -8.32 -3.94
CA ALA A 70 -4.38 -9.09 -4.94
C ALA A 70 -3.46 -9.43 -6.11
N GLU A 71 -3.61 -10.64 -6.65
CA GLU A 71 -2.99 -10.97 -7.95
C GLU A 71 -3.74 -10.24 -9.08
N PHE A 72 -3.01 -9.84 -10.11
CA PHE A 72 -3.59 -9.31 -11.33
C PHE A 72 -2.84 -9.79 -12.57
N HIS A 73 -3.49 -9.65 -13.72
CA HIS A 73 -2.84 -9.81 -15.02
C HIS A 73 -2.90 -8.47 -15.77
N ASP A 74 -1.79 -8.08 -16.38
CA ASP A 74 -1.78 -6.90 -17.24
C ASP A 74 -2.46 -7.18 -18.59
N ALA A 75 -2.57 -6.15 -19.44
CA ALA A 75 -3.16 -6.28 -20.77
C ALA A 75 -2.39 -7.23 -21.71
N ALA A 76 -1.12 -7.52 -21.40
CA ALA A 76 -0.28 -8.47 -22.12
C ALA A 76 -0.34 -9.89 -21.53
N GLY A 77 -1.16 -10.13 -20.50
CA GLY A 77 -1.30 -11.41 -19.82
C GLY A 77 -0.18 -11.73 -18.83
N ARG A 78 0.68 -10.77 -18.48
CA ARG A 78 1.72 -10.96 -17.47
C ARG A 78 1.10 -10.94 -16.09
N ARG A 79 1.45 -11.92 -15.26
CA ARG A 79 1.06 -11.96 -13.85
C ARG A 79 1.83 -10.88 -13.07
N GLY A 80 1.16 -10.26 -12.11
CA GLY A 80 1.73 -9.31 -11.17
C GLY A 80 1.02 -9.36 -9.82
N LEU A 81 1.62 -8.72 -8.82
CA LEU A 81 1.03 -8.55 -7.50
C LEU A 81 0.64 -7.08 -7.31
N LYS A 82 -0.61 -6.81 -6.98
CA LYS A 82 -1.10 -5.48 -6.64
C LYS A 82 -1.21 -5.35 -5.14
N LEU A 83 -0.43 -4.44 -4.57
CA LEU A 83 -0.59 -3.98 -3.20
C LEU A 83 -1.39 -2.68 -3.18
N SER A 84 -2.29 -2.54 -2.23
CA SER A 84 -3.07 -1.32 -2.02
C SER A 84 -2.85 -0.85 -0.60
N PHE A 85 -2.22 0.30 -0.47
CA PHE A 85 -1.97 0.99 0.79
C PHE A 85 -3.07 2.03 1.00
N TYR A 86 -3.65 2.04 2.18
CA TYR A 86 -4.70 2.97 2.58
C TYR A 86 -4.21 3.73 3.80
N ALA A 87 -4.28 5.05 3.84
CA ALA A 87 -3.92 5.79 5.04
C ALA A 87 -4.94 6.88 5.35
N SER A 88 -5.30 7.00 6.62
CA SER A 88 -5.96 8.19 7.15
C SER A 88 -4.97 9.06 7.90
N GLY A 89 -5.23 10.36 7.95
CA GLY A 89 -4.56 11.23 8.90
C GLY A 89 -5.45 11.59 10.08
N SER A 90 -4.82 12.16 11.10
CA SER A 90 -5.48 12.70 12.28
C SER A 90 -5.10 14.16 12.48
N GLY A 91 -5.89 14.89 13.26
CA GLY A 91 -5.59 16.28 13.62
C GLY A 91 -5.99 17.30 12.55
N ALA A 92 -5.29 18.43 12.55
CA ALA A 92 -5.63 19.61 11.74
C ALA A 92 -5.30 19.46 10.24
N ASP A 93 -4.38 18.57 9.87
CA ASP A 93 -4.05 18.25 8.48
C ASP A 93 -4.05 16.72 8.24
N PRO A 94 -5.23 16.11 8.03
CA PRO A 94 -5.34 14.69 7.75
C PRO A 94 -4.60 14.27 6.47
N GLY A 95 -4.47 15.17 5.50
CA GLY A 95 -3.78 14.87 4.24
C GLY A 95 -2.30 14.63 4.47
N GLU A 96 -1.60 15.60 5.06
CA GLU A 96 -0.15 15.52 5.27
C GLU A 96 0.25 14.25 6.05
N VAL A 97 -0.48 13.94 7.13
CA VAL A 97 -0.23 12.76 7.96
C VAL A 97 -0.45 11.46 7.17
N ALA A 98 -1.56 11.35 6.41
CA ALA A 98 -1.83 10.17 5.59
C ALA A 98 -0.73 9.96 4.55
N PHE A 99 -0.30 11.02 3.87
CA PHE A 99 0.72 10.91 2.83
C PHE A 99 2.10 10.56 3.37
N ALA A 100 2.47 11.09 4.54
CA ALA A 100 3.71 10.70 5.22
C ALA A 100 3.72 9.20 5.54
N ARG A 101 2.59 8.64 5.99
CA ARG A 101 2.43 7.20 6.25
C ARG A 101 2.59 6.37 4.99
N LEU A 102 1.94 6.76 3.89
CA LEU A 102 2.06 6.06 2.61
C LEU A 102 3.50 6.09 2.08
N ASN A 103 4.21 7.20 2.28
CA ASN A 103 5.60 7.33 1.86
C ASN A 103 6.52 6.42 2.68
N SER A 104 6.26 6.34 3.98
CA SER A 104 6.95 5.40 4.87
C SER A 104 6.68 3.94 4.47
N ALA A 105 5.42 3.58 4.23
CA ALA A 105 5.03 2.22 3.86
C ALA A 105 5.62 1.79 2.51
N GLY A 106 5.54 2.65 1.49
CA GLY A 106 6.14 2.37 0.19
C GLY A 106 7.67 2.27 0.24
N SER A 107 8.33 3.05 1.11
CA SER A 107 9.78 2.93 1.32
C SER A 107 10.15 1.65 2.06
N ALA A 108 9.40 1.29 3.12
CA ALA A 108 9.62 0.07 3.88
C ALA A 108 9.47 -1.19 3.02
N LEU A 109 8.46 -1.23 2.14
CA LEU A 109 8.29 -2.30 1.17
C LEU A 109 9.56 -2.48 0.33
N LEU A 110 10.05 -1.39 -0.27
CA LEU A 110 11.23 -1.44 -1.14
C LEU A 110 12.47 -1.86 -0.37
N ASP A 111 12.65 -1.32 0.83
CA ASP A 111 13.82 -1.61 1.65
C ASP A 111 13.81 -3.07 2.12
N HIS A 112 12.64 -3.63 2.44
CA HIS A 112 12.48 -5.05 2.78
C HIS A 112 12.70 -5.97 1.57
N LEU A 113 12.09 -5.70 0.41
CA LEU A 113 12.32 -6.50 -0.81
C LEU A 113 13.81 -6.51 -1.21
N ASN A 114 14.50 -5.38 -1.06
CA ASN A 114 15.94 -5.30 -1.31
C ASN A 114 16.76 -6.08 -0.27
N ALA A 115 16.36 -6.05 1.00
CA ALA A 115 17.03 -6.77 2.08
C ALA A 115 16.94 -8.29 1.89
N GLU A 116 15.78 -8.79 1.43
CA GLU A 116 15.55 -10.19 1.07
C GLU A 116 16.20 -10.60 -0.27
N GLY A 117 16.85 -9.67 -0.98
CA GLY A 117 17.48 -9.93 -2.27
C GLY A 117 16.49 -10.23 -3.41
N ILE A 118 15.22 -9.86 -3.25
CA ILE A 118 14.17 -10.13 -4.22
C ILE A 118 14.31 -9.18 -5.42
N THR A 119 14.46 -9.77 -6.61
CA THR A 119 14.58 -9.01 -7.85
C THR A 119 13.20 -8.62 -8.38
N VAL A 120 12.91 -7.33 -8.35
CA VAL A 120 11.68 -6.75 -8.89
C VAL A 120 11.97 -6.10 -10.25
N ASP A 121 11.26 -6.54 -11.29
CA ASP A 121 11.39 -5.98 -12.65
C ASP A 121 10.90 -4.54 -12.69
N SER A 122 9.74 -4.29 -12.08
CA SER A 122 9.15 -2.95 -12.01
C SER A 122 8.11 -2.84 -10.90
N ILE A 123 7.95 -1.61 -10.39
CA ILE A 123 6.84 -1.22 -9.54
C ILE A 123 6.19 0.01 -10.12
N ARG A 124 4.91 -0.09 -10.45
CA ARG A 124 4.09 1.04 -10.89
C ARG A 124 3.25 1.53 -9.72
N TRP A 125 3.48 2.79 -9.35
CA TRP A 125 2.72 3.47 -8.32
C TRP A 125 1.53 4.20 -8.93
N THR A 126 0.33 3.98 -8.39
CA THR A 126 -0.90 4.63 -8.83
C THR A 126 -1.61 5.24 -7.65
N GLU A 127 -1.79 6.56 -7.70
CA GLU A 127 -2.60 7.34 -6.76
C GLU A 127 -4.08 7.19 -7.16
N SER A 128 -4.92 6.65 -6.27
CA SER A 128 -6.36 6.45 -6.50
C SER A 128 -7.20 7.49 -5.76
N ASP A 129 -8.48 7.57 -6.11
CA ASP A 129 -9.44 8.42 -5.42
C ASP A 129 -9.53 8.05 -3.92
N HIS A 130 -9.79 9.08 -3.10
CA HIS A 130 -10.03 8.88 -1.68
C HIS A 130 -11.30 8.05 -1.48
N ILE A 131 -11.27 7.15 -0.50
CA ILE A 131 -12.42 6.31 -0.17
C ILE A 131 -12.90 6.60 1.25
N ARG A 132 -14.20 6.44 1.49
CA ARG A 132 -14.78 6.46 2.83
C ARG A 132 -14.15 5.38 3.68
N ARG A 133 -13.87 5.70 4.93
CA ARG A 133 -13.47 4.71 5.93
C ARG A 133 -14.62 3.73 6.19
N PRO A 134 -14.35 2.42 6.27
CA PRO A 134 -15.38 1.45 6.64
C PRO A 134 -15.76 1.50 8.14
N PHE A 135 -15.01 2.24 8.97
CA PHE A 135 -15.22 2.44 10.41
C PHE A 135 -14.70 3.79 10.91
#